data_AF-A0A815SN86-F1
#
_entry.id   AF-A0A815SN86-F1
#
_cell.length_a   1.000
_cell.length_b   1.000
_cell.length_c   1.000
_cell.angle_alpha   90.00
_cell.angle_beta   90.00
_cell.angle_gamma   90.00
#
_symmetry.space_group_name_H-M   'P 1'
#
loop_
_entity.id
_entity.type
_entity.pdbx_description
1 polymer ?
#
loop_
_entity_poly.entity_id
_entity_poly.type
_entity_poly.pdbx_seq_one_letter_code
_entity_poly.pdbx_strand_id
1 'polypeptide(L)'
;EFTSSVSSQTASWLDFLLNPTFANLIEQKTKLKIATENPNDIELKDNRIRASRYFAMKIAAKFNWNLFVIEKRIPVTVASDLIHCFVRLTTQTDKNYKDREQLQQLNRLDEPALFAVQLLHRWLGVNLAGYVDPLQYMRGPNENVIELVCAKMKESVQALDALLEWKSVVCIPMDACFGLIDIETGSVSCDWSRTQIYPLVECLARIAYDLGLIYFYEQNYVNAYTMFRHVHDVRNQLESTNYFSSLHGYLTSLNAINLSMEQSHLFKSKDRFLMSVPSPRTSIEIALLAEDNEMKEMTLAARHRLEDHLEVGSQQYRIVCSFNLIRSLLDGKYVSNTQYAYDFLEIALQKIKQVTPKQQLLLNSSLRIHFHNLTKNLQEQLRLNNFAHLFGLTFSIPILCSRIQQSIQRSNLIERSTSAIQFKW
;
A
#
# COMPACT_ATOMS: atom_id res chain seq x y z
N GLU A 1 -7.19 -44.98 -9.76
CA GLU A 1 -5.91 -45.23 -10.47
C GLU A 1 -5.55 -44.20 -11.54
N PHE A 2 -6.50 -43.47 -12.14
CA PHE A 2 -6.18 -42.36 -13.07
C PHE A 2 -5.69 -41.06 -12.42
N THR A 3 -5.90 -40.88 -11.11
CA THR A 3 -5.48 -39.66 -10.37
C THR A 3 -4.04 -39.72 -9.84
N SER A 4 -3.44 -40.91 -9.70
CA SER A 4 -2.08 -41.09 -9.17
C SER A 4 -0.97 -40.99 -10.23
N SER A 5 -1.29 -41.16 -11.52
CA SER A 5 -0.32 -41.03 -12.62
C SER A 5 -0.16 -39.58 -13.09
N VAL A 6 -1.20 -38.76 -12.99
CA VAL A 6 -1.15 -37.32 -13.33
C VAL A 6 -0.34 -36.55 -12.29
N SER A 7 -0.36 -36.95 -11.02
CA SER A 7 0.39 -36.27 -9.95
C SER A 7 1.91 -36.38 -10.12
N SER A 8 2.44 -37.50 -10.64
CA SER A 8 3.89 -37.67 -10.83
C SER A 8 4.42 -36.87 -12.02
N GLN A 9 3.68 -36.83 -13.14
CA GLN A 9 4.08 -36.04 -14.30
C GLN A 9 3.95 -34.53 -14.03
N THR A 10 2.86 -34.08 -13.40
CA THR A 10 2.69 -32.67 -13.04
C THR A 10 3.78 -32.17 -12.10
N ALA A 11 4.24 -32.98 -11.14
CA ALA A 11 5.38 -32.67 -10.29
C ALA A 11 6.67 -32.45 -11.09
N SER A 12 6.97 -33.31 -12.08
CA SER A 12 8.14 -33.17 -12.95
C SER A 12 8.13 -31.87 -13.78
N TRP A 13 6.98 -31.45 -14.30
CA TRP A 13 6.85 -30.20 -15.06
C TRP A 13 7.04 -28.97 -14.17
N LEU A 14 6.57 -29.04 -12.92
CA LEU A 14 6.73 -28.00 -11.92
C LEU A 14 8.19 -27.84 -11.51
N ASP A 15 8.89 -28.95 -11.27
CA ASP A 15 10.32 -28.94 -10.93
C ASP A 15 11.17 -28.34 -12.06
N PHE A 16 10.72 -28.45 -13.32
CA PHE A 16 11.38 -27.80 -14.44
C PHE A 16 11.19 -26.27 -14.46
N LEU A 17 9.98 -25.76 -14.19
CA LEU A 17 9.74 -24.31 -14.09
C LEU A 17 10.42 -23.69 -12.86
N LEU A 18 10.42 -24.44 -11.76
CA LEU A 18 11.08 -24.11 -10.51
C LEU A 18 12.59 -24.32 -10.56
N ASN A 19 13.11 -24.93 -11.64
CA ASN A 19 14.53 -25.10 -11.80
C ASN A 19 15.17 -23.71 -11.79
N PRO A 20 16.05 -23.41 -10.82
CA PRO A 20 16.61 -22.08 -10.67
C PRO A 20 17.31 -21.63 -11.94
N THR A 21 17.84 -22.54 -12.76
CA THR A 21 18.44 -22.23 -14.06
C THR A 21 17.44 -21.63 -15.05
N PHE A 22 16.19 -22.13 -15.07
CA PHE A 22 15.12 -21.65 -15.94
C PHE A 22 14.55 -20.31 -15.46
N ALA A 23 14.20 -20.22 -14.17
CA ALA A 23 13.73 -18.99 -13.56
C ALA A 23 14.78 -17.88 -13.65
N ASN A 24 16.06 -18.18 -13.38
CA ASN A 24 17.16 -17.23 -13.51
C ASN A 24 17.37 -16.79 -14.97
N LEU A 25 17.17 -17.66 -15.96
CA LEU A 25 17.32 -17.30 -17.37
C LEU A 25 16.27 -16.26 -17.78
N ILE A 26 15.00 -16.46 -17.38
CA ILE A 26 13.94 -15.48 -17.65
C ILE A 26 14.21 -14.21 -16.86
N GLU A 27 14.52 -14.32 -15.56
CA GLU A 27 14.75 -13.17 -14.69
C GLU A 27 15.95 -12.30 -15.12
N GLN A 28 17.10 -12.91 -15.45
CA GLN A 28 18.28 -12.18 -15.93
C GLN A 28 17.97 -11.41 -17.21
N LYS A 29 17.20 -12.00 -18.12
CA LYS A 29 16.83 -11.34 -19.37
C LYS A 29 15.75 -10.28 -19.21
N THR A 30 14.79 -10.47 -18.29
CA THR A 30 13.83 -9.43 -17.90
C THR A 30 14.55 -8.24 -17.26
N LYS A 31 15.57 -8.48 -16.43
CA LYS A 31 16.42 -7.42 -15.84
C LYS A 31 17.23 -6.67 -16.91
N LEU A 32 17.82 -7.38 -17.87
CA LEU A 32 18.52 -6.78 -19.03
C LEU A 32 17.60 -5.89 -19.90
N LYS A 33 16.32 -6.27 -20.01
CA LYS A 33 15.30 -5.54 -20.77
C LYS A 33 14.89 -4.21 -20.14
N ILE A 34 14.95 -4.10 -18.81
CA ILE A 34 14.72 -2.82 -18.10
C ILE A 34 15.88 -1.84 -18.36
N ALA A 35 17.07 -2.34 -18.68
CA ALA A 35 18.28 -1.53 -18.88
C ALA A 35 18.51 -1.06 -20.34
N THR A 36 17.63 -1.39 -21.29
CA THR A 36 17.82 -1.06 -22.72
C THR A 36 16.69 -0.18 -23.26
N GLU A 37 17.03 0.89 -23.98
CA GLU A 37 16.12 1.98 -24.39
C GLU A 37 15.03 1.60 -25.40
N ASN A 38 15.04 0.39 -25.98
CA ASN A 38 13.99 -0.09 -26.89
C ASN A 38 13.50 -1.51 -26.53
N PRO A 39 12.50 -1.63 -25.62
CA PRO A 39 12.04 -2.91 -25.08
C PRO A 39 11.33 -3.83 -26.10
N ASN A 40 10.87 -3.29 -27.22
CA ASN A 40 10.16 -4.03 -28.28
C ASN A 40 11.10 -4.75 -29.27
N ASP A 41 12.35 -4.30 -29.44
CA ASP A 41 13.27 -4.85 -30.46
C ASP A 41 14.09 -6.06 -29.96
N ILE A 42 14.27 -6.20 -28.65
CA ILE A 42 15.00 -7.33 -28.03
C ILE A 42 14.05 -8.53 -27.83
N GLU A 43 12.74 -8.28 -27.84
CA GLU A 43 11.69 -9.14 -27.34
C GLU A 43 11.43 -10.42 -28.16
N LEU A 44 11.89 -10.44 -29.41
CA LEU A 44 11.52 -11.44 -30.41
C LEU A 44 12.69 -12.16 -31.09
N LYS A 45 13.96 -11.94 -30.71
CA LYS A 45 15.09 -12.59 -31.40
C LYS A 45 15.55 -13.91 -30.78
N ASP A 46 15.33 -14.14 -29.49
CA ASP A 46 15.76 -15.39 -28.86
C ASP A 46 14.62 -16.41 -28.81
N ASN A 47 14.61 -17.30 -29.82
CA ASN A 47 13.66 -18.42 -29.95
C ASN A 47 13.58 -19.25 -28.65
N ARG A 48 14.66 -19.34 -27.86
CA ARG A 48 14.70 -20.12 -26.62
C ARG A 48 13.86 -19.49 -25.51
N ILE A 49 13.89 -18.16 -25.36
CA ILE A 49 13.07 -17.46 -24.36
C ILE A 49 11.60 -17.58 -24.74
N ARG A 50 11.31 -17.39 -26.02
CA ARG A 50 9.95 -17.47 -26.53
C ARG A 50 9.38 -18.88 -26.30
N ALA A 51 10.13 -19.91 -26.67
CA ALA A 51 9.82 -21.31 -26.37
C ALA A 51 9.52 -21.54 -24.89
N SER A 52 10.38 -21.03 -24.03
CA SER A 52 10.27 -21.13 -22.57
C SER A 52 8.97 -20.50 -22.05
N ARG A 53 8.58 -19.33 -22.58
CA ARG A 53 7.34 -18.65 -22.20
C ARG A 53 6.09 -19.43 -22.61
N TYR A 54 6.03 -19.91 -23.85
CA TYR A 54 4.90 -20.73 -24.32
C TYR A 54 4.75 -22.01 -23.52
N PHE A 55 5.88 -22.64 -23.21
CA PHE A 55 5.90 -23.82 -22.38
C PHE A 55 5.38 -23.53 -20.96
N ALA A 56 5.78 -22.41 -20.35
CA ALA A 56 5.25 -21.97 -19.07
C ALA A 56 3.74 -21.66 -19.12
N MET A 57 3.24 -21.05 -20.19
CA MET A 57 1.80 -20.84 -20.40
C MET A 57 1.04 -22.17 -20.53
N LYS A 58 1.60 -23.14 -21.25
CA LYS A 58 1.02 -24.48 -21.36
C LYS A 58 0.90 -25.16 -20.00
N ILE A 59 1.89 -24.97 -19.13
CA ILE A 59 1.85 -25.46 -17.74
C ILE A 59 0.82 -24.69 -16.92
N ALA A 60 0.74 -23.36 -17.05
CA ALA A 60 -0.29 -22.55 -16.38
C ALA A 60 -1.71 -23.00 -16.76
N ALA A 61 -1.93 -23.35 -18.03
CA ALA A 61 -3.19 -23.93 -18.50
C ALA A 61 -3.50 -25.28 -17.84
N LYS A 62 -2.50 -26.15 -17.62
CA LYS A 62 -2.69 -27.39 -16.84
C LYS A 62 -3.07 -27.17 -15.37
N PHE A 63 -2.74 -26.00 -14.81
CA PHE A 63 -3.17 -25.58 -13.48
C PHE A 63 -4.47 -24.77 -13.51
N ASN A 64 -5.22 -24.82 -14.63
CA ASN A 64 -6.47 -24.07 -14.84
C ASN A 64 -6.30 -22.58 -14.52
N TRP A 65 -5.11 -22.03 -14.81
CA TRP A 65 -4.77 -20.63 -14.57
C TRP A 65 -5.02 -20.17 -13.12
N ASN A 66 -4.84 -21.06 -12.15
CA ASN A 66 -5.00 -20.71 -10.73
C ASN A 66 -3.88 -19.76 -10.28
N LEU A 67 -4.23 -18.48 -10.12
CA LEU A 67 -3.28 -17.42 -9.76
C LEU A 67 -2.54 -17.69 -8.44
N PHE A 68 -3.20 -18.25 -7.42
CA PHE A 68 -2.53 -18.59 -6.15
C PHE A 68 -1.48 -19.70 -6.32
N VAL A 69 -1.73 -20.66 -7.21
CA VAL A 69 -0.76 -21.73 -7.50
C VAL A 69 0.41 -21.16 -8.29
N ILE A 70 0.14 -20.27 -9.24
CA ILE A 70 1.15 -19.58 -10.04
C ILE A 70 2.02 -18.69 -9.15
N GLU A 71 1.42 -17.85 -8.32
CA GLU A 71 2.09 -16.92 -7.39
C GLU A 71 3.01 -17.66 -6.41
N LYS A 72 2.54 -18.74 -5.80
CA LYS A 72 3.34 -19.51 -4.83
C LYS A 72 4.54 -20.22 -5.44
N ARG A 73 4.55 -20.42 -6.76
CA ARG A 73 5.53 -21.26 -7.45
C ARG A 73 6.41 -20.47 -8.43
N ILE A 74 5.93 -19.38 -8.99
CA ILE A 74 6.65 -18.64 -10.02
C ILE A 74 7.02 -17.26 -9.46
N PRO A 75 8.28 -16.81 -9.61
CA PRO A 75 8.65 -15.45 -9.22
C PRO A 75 7.72 -14.42 -9.85
N VAL A 76 7.31 -13.41 -9.07
CA VAL A 76 6.33 -12.39 -9.48
C VAL A 76 6.70 -11.73 -10.82
N THR A 77 7.99 -11.44 -11.03
CA THR A 77 8.49 -10.84 -12.29
C THR A 77 8.29 -11.75 -13.50
N VAL A 78 8.50 -13.06 -13.32
CA VAL A 78 8.31 -14.07 -14.38
C VAL A 78 6.82 -14.26 -14.65
N ALA A 79 5.99 -14.39 -13.61
CA ALA A 79 4.54 -14.51 -13.78
C ALA A 79 3.93 -13.28 -14.45
N SER A 80 4.38 -12.06 -14.09
CA SER A 80 3.98 -10.83 -14.76
C SER A 80 4.36 -10.80 -16.24
N ASP A 81 5.61 -11.15 -16.58
CA ASP A 81 6.07 -11.24 -17.97
C ASP A 81 5.28 -12.29 -18.77
N LEU A 82 4.99 -13.44 -18.17
CA LEU A 82 4.17 -14.48 -18.79
C LEU A 82 2.75 -14.01 -19.07
N ILE A 83 2.09 -13.36 -18.12
CA ILE A 83 0.71 -12.88 -18.29
C ILE A 83 0.66 -11.77 -19.35
N HIS A 84 1.61 -10.83 -19.35
CA HIS A 84 1.72 -9.83 -20.41
C HIS A 84 1.97 -10.46 -21.79
N CYS A 85 2.83 -11.47 -21.87
CA CYS A 85 3.02 -12.21 -23.12
C CYS A 85 1.74 -12.92 -23.56
N PHE A 86 0.97 -13.49 -22.63
CA PHE A 86 -0.28 -14.19 -22.93
C PHE A 86 -1.36 -13.24 -23.46
N VAL A 87 -1.50 -12.06 -22.85
CA VAL A 87 -2.35 -10.98 -23.35
C VAL A 87 -1.98 -10.63 -24.78
N ARG A 88 -0.70 -10.36 -25.04
CA ARG A 88 -0.24 -10.02 -26.40
C ARG A 88 -0.51 -11.13 -27.41
N LEU A 89 -0.36 -12.39 -27.03
CA LEU A 89 -0.60 -13.54 -27.91
C LEU A 89 -2.06 -13.68 -28.32
N THR A 90 -2.96 -13.43 -27.38
CA THR A 90 -4.41 -13.54 -27.62
C THR A 90 -4.97 -12.33 -28.35
N THR A 91 -4.25 -11.20 -28.36
CA THR A 91 -4.70 -9.94 -28.99
C THR A 91 -4.01 -9.62 -30.31
N GLN A 92 -3.08 -10.47 -30.82
CA GLN A 92 -2.32 -10.21 -32.06
C GLN A 92 -3.21 -10.03 -33.30
N THR A 93 -4.41 -10.61 -33.30
CA THR A 93 -5.39 -10.48 -34.37
C THR A 93 -5.95 -9.06 -34.47
N ASP A 94 -5.96 -8.31 -33.38
CA ASP A 94 -6.38 -6.91 -33.35
C ASP A 94 -5.18 -5.98 -33.57
N LYS A 95 -5.02 -5.52 -34.81
CA LYS A 95 -3.97 -4.56 -35.20
C LYS A 95 -4.04 -3.23 -34.43
N ASN A 96 -5.15 -2.95 -33.74
CA ASN A 96 -5.35 -1.75 -32.93
C ASN A 96 -5.09 -1.98 -31.44
N TYR A 97 -4.58 -3.16 -31.04
CA TYR A 97 -4.24 -3.46 -29.65
C TYR A 97 -3.07 -2.60 -29.14
N LYS A 98 -3.39 -1.49 -28.46
CA LYS A 98 -2.45 -0.68 -27.69
C LYS A 98 -2.82 -0.81 -26.21
N ASP A 99 -1.89 -1.33 -25.41
CA ASP A 99 -1.99 -1.66 -23.97
C ASP A 99 -2.67 -0.61 -23.06
N ARG A 100 -2.86 0.65 -23.50
CA ARG A 100 -3.28 1.79 -22.67
C ARG A 100 -4.71 2.30 -22.88
N GLU A 101 -5.37 2.04 -24.01
CA GLU A 101 -6.67 2.69 -24.34
C GLU A 101 -7.89 1.76 -24.20
N GLN A 102 -7.71 0.51 -23.76
CA GLN A 102 -8.67 -0.57 -24.04
C GLN A 102 -9.54 -1.03 -22.89
N LEU A 103 -9.40 -0.48 -21.68
CA LEU A 103 -10.41 -0.66 -20.63
C LEU A 103 -11.82 -0.29 -21.12
N GLN A 104 -11.90 0.65 -22.07
CA GLN A 104 -13.15 1.11 -22.69
C GLN A 104 -13.64 0.21 -23.84
N GLN A 105 -12.87 -0.80 -24.25
CA GLN A 105 -13.14 -1.61 -25.45
C GLN A 105 -13.19 -3.11 -25.19
N LEU A 106 -13.54 -3.56 -23.98
CA LEU A 106 -13.76 -4.98 -23.66
C LEU A 106 -14.75 -5.65 -24.64
N ASN A 107 -15.66 -4.88 -25.26
CA ASN A 107 -16.67 -5.35 -26.24
C ASN A 107 -16.07 -5.85 -27.56
N ARG A 108 -14.81 -5.53 -27.84
CA ARG A 108 -14.16 -5.87 -29.11
C ARG A 108 -13.22 -7.06 -29.00
N LEU A 109 -13.01 -7.56 -27.78
CA LEU A 109 -12.08 -8.64 -27.53
C LEU A 109 -12.74 -9.98 -27.82
N ASP A 110 -12.01 -10.84 -28.52
CA ASP A 110 -12.35 -12.25 -28.66
C ASP A 110 -12.33 -12.94 -27.30
N GLU A 111 -13.07 -14.05 -27.16
CA GLU A 111 -13.25 -14.76 -25.88
C GLU A 111 -11.92 -15.15 -25.18
N PRO A 112 -10.87 -15.64 -25.88
CA PRO A 112 -9.57 -15.92 -25.26
C PRO A 112 -8.82 -14.67 -24.82
N ALA A 113 -8.96 -13.57 -25.57
CA ALA A 113 -8.36 -12.29 -25.24
C ALA A 113 -9.04 -11.66 -24.01
N LEU A 114 -10.36 -11.79 -23.91
CA LEU A 114 -11.13 -11.37 -22.74
C LEU A 114 -10.65 -12.10 -21.49
N PHE A 115 -10.43 -13.42 -21.57
CA PHE A 115 -9.87 -14.19 -20.47
C PHE A 115 -8.44 -13.72 -20.10
N ALA A 116 -7.58 -13.46 -21.08
CA ALA A 116 -6.22 -13.00 -20.82
C ALA A 116 -6.18 -11.62 -20.14
N VAL A 117 -7.02 -10.69 -20.59
CA VAL A 117 -7.17 -9.36 -19.99
C VAL A 117 -7.72 -9.45 -18.56
N GLN A 118 -8.74 -10.28 -18.35
CA GLN A 118 -9.25 -10.57 -17.01
C GLN A 118 -8.13 -11.11 -16.10
N LEU A 119 -7.35 -12.08 -16.58
CA LEU A 119 -6.23 -12.66 -15.83
C LEU A 119 -5.18 -11.61 -15.44
N LEU A 120 -4.85 -10.70 -16.36
CA LEU A 120 -3.92 -9.60 -16.11
C LEU A 120 -4.39 -8.69 -14.97
N HIS A 121 -5.64 -8.22 -15.02
CA HIS A 121 -6.15 -7.30 -13.99
C HIS A 121 -6.30 -7.98 -12.64
N ARG A 122 -6.70 -9.26 -12.61
CA ARG A 122 -6.73 -10.07 -11.37
C ARG A 122 -5.32 -10.26 -10.79
N TRP A 123 -4.33 -10.52 -11.64
CA TRP A 123 -2.93 -10.65 -11.23
C TRP A 123 -2.37 -9.36 -10.63
N LEU A 124 -2.64 -8.22 -11.24
CA LEU A 124 -2.23 -6.91 -10.70
C LEU A 124 -2.89 -6.64 -9.33
N GLY A 125 -4.13 -7.09 -9.15
CA GLY A 125 -4.88 -6.99 -7.89
C GLY A 125 -4.31 -7.82 -6.74
N VAL A 126 -4.03 -9.11 -7.00
CA VAL A 126 -3.59 -10.08 -5.97
C VAL A 126 -2.22 -9.72 -5.40
N ASN A 127 -1.28 -9.26 -6.25
CA ASN A 127 0.11 -9.00 -5.83
C ASN A 127 0.28 -7.76 -4.93
N LEU A 128 -0.67 -6.83 -4.88
CA LEU A 128 -0.59 -5.63 -4.03
C LEU A 128 -1.30 -5.76 -2.68
N ALA A 129 -2.24 -6.69 -2.60
CA ALA A 129 -3.11 -6.94 -1.46
C ALA A 129 -2.38 -7.58 -0.25
N GLY A 130 -1.11 -7.24 0.01
CA GLY A 130 -0.37 -7.73 1.18
C GLY A 130 -0.11 -9.24 1.22
N TYR A 131 -0.30 -9.94 0.10
CA TYR A 131 -0.07 -11.39 -0.03
C TYR A 131 1.36 -11.78 -0.40
N VAL A 132 2.20 -10.80 -0.79
CA VAL A 132 3.63 -11.05 -0.99
C VAL A 132 4.25 -11.26 0.39
N ASP A 133 4.47 -12.53 0.72
CA ASP A 133 5.19 -12.95 1.91
C ASP A 133 6.49 -12.11 2.01
N PRO A 134 6.71 -11.34 3.10
CA PRO A 134 7.95 -10.60 3.30
C PRO A 134 9.20 -11.49 3.22
N LEU A 135 9.04 -12.80 3.42
CA LEU A 135 10.08 -13.82 3.33
C LEU A 135 10.26 -14.40 1.92
N GLN A 136 9.31 -14.19 1.00
CA GLN A 136 9.60 -14.33 -0.42
C GLN A 136 10.54 -13.20 -0.79
N TYR A 137 11.83 -13.47 -0.65
CA TYR A 137 12.95 -12.65 -1.07
C TYR A 137 12.71 -12.11 -2.50
N MET A 138 12.03 -10.97 -2.61
CA MET A 138 12.32 -9.99 -3.64
C MET A 138 13.77 -9.62 -3.38
N ARG A 139 14.72 -10.30 -4.03
CA ARG A 139 16.12 -9.87 -4.09
C ARG A 139 16.13 -8.50 -4.79
N GLY A 140 15.89 -7.46 -4.00
CA GLY A 140 15.54 -6.12 -4.44
C GLY A 140 14.10 -6.06 -4.95
N PRO A 141 13.10 -5.63 -4.16
CA PRO A 141 11.94 -5.03 -4.77
C PRO A 141 12.47 -3.85 -5.58
N ASN A 142 12.42 -3.93 -6.91
CA ASN A 142 12.54 -2.72 -7.71
C ASN A 142 11.33 -1.88 -7.27
N GLU A 143 11.54 -0.85 -6.45
CA GLU A 143 10.49 0.10 -6.03
C GLU A 143 9.68 0.56 -7.25
N ASN A 144 10.35 0.74 -8.38
CA ASN A 144 9.75 1.02 -9.70
C ASN A 144 8.65 0.02 -10.13
N VAL A 145 8.79 -1.27 -9.83
CA VAL A 145 7.76 -2.29 -10.15
C VAL A 145 6.58 -2.12 -9.20
N ILE A 146 6.82 -1.89 -7.92
CA ILE A 146 5.75 -1.65 -6.94
C ILE A 146 4.99 -0.38 -7.31
N GLU A 147 5.69 0.71 -7.60
CA GLU A 147 5.08 1.98 -8.06
C GLU A 147 4.28 1.80 -9.35
N LEU A 148 4.80 1.04 -10.33
CA LEU A 148 4.08 0.76 -11.56
C LEU A 148 2.80 -0.04 -11.32
N VAL A 149 2.85 -1.04 -10.44
CA VAL A 149 1.67 -1.86 -10.11
C VAL A 149 0.67 -1.01 -9.32
N CYS A 150 1.12 -0.19 -8.36
CA CYS A 150 0.26 0.76 -7.64
C CYS A 150 -0.42 1.76 -8.58
N ALA A 151 0.31 2.32 -9.55
CA ALA A 151 -0.24 3.25 -10.53
C ALA A 151 -1.32 2.59 -11.40
N LYS A 152 -1.13 1.32 -11.76
CA LYS A 152 -2.08 0.52 -12.57
C LYS A 152 -3.18 -0.15 -11.76
N MET A 153 -3.15 -0.04 -10.43
CA MET A 153 -4.09 -0.72 -9.56
C MET A 153 -5.51 -0.18 -9.76
N LYS A 154 -5.65 1.15 -9.76
CA LYS A 154 -6.94 1.81 -9.96
C LYS A 154 -7.57 1.46 -11.30
N GLU A 155 -6.75 1.41 -12.36
CA GLU A 155 -7.15 0.95 -13.68
C GLU A 155 -7.64 -0.51 -13.66
N SER A 156 -6.95 -1.36 -12.90
CA SER A 156 -7.31 -2.78 -12.77
C SER A 156 -8.58 -3.00 -11.97
N VAL A 157 -8.81 -2.25 -10.89
CA VAL A 157 -10.07 -2.27 -10.14
C VAL A 157 -11.23 -1.88 -11.06
N GLN A 158 -11.10 -0.78 -11.81
CA GLN A 158 -12.10 -0.36 -12.78
C GLN A 158 -12.36 -1.42 -13.87
N ALA A 159 -11.30 -2.09 -14.33
CA ALA A 159 -11.42 -3.20 -15.29
C ALA A 159 -12.25 -4.35 -14.72
N LEU A 160 -11.95 -4.76 -13.48
CA LEU A 160 -12.58 -5.88 -12.83
C LEU A 160 -14.05 -5.57 -12.49
N ASP A 161 -14.35 -4.34 -12.05
CA ASP A 161 -15.73 -3.89 -11.85
C ASP A 161 -16.51 -3.93 -13.18
N ALA A 162 -15.94 -3.45 -14.28
CA ALA A 162 -16.57 -3.53 -15.59
C ALA A 162 -16.76 -4.97 -16.07
N LEU A 163 -15.82 -5.87 -15.76
CA LEU A 163 -15.92 -7.30 -16.06
C LEU A 163 -16.97 -8.02 -15.18
N LEU A 164 -17.28 -7.52 -13.97
CA LEU A 164 -18.37 -8.08 -13.15
C LEU A 164 -19.76 -7.82 -13.77
N GLU A 165 -19.93 -6.68 -14.42
CA GLU A 165 -21.17 -6.34 -15.13
C GLU A 165 -21.32 -7.09 -16.46
N TRP A 166 -20.22 -7.70 -16.92
CA TRP A 166 -20.13 -8.38 -18.19
C TRP A 166 -20.78 -9.76 -18.19
N LYS A 167 -21.65 -10.01 -19.17
CA LYS A 167 -22.41 -11.28 -19.29
C LYS A 167 -22.02 -12.13 -20.48
N SER A 168 -20.93 -11.80 -21.19
CA SER A 168 -20.51 -12.59 -22.34
C SER A 168 -19.79 -13.87 -21.91
N VAL A 169 -19.77 -14.83 -22.83
CA VAL A 169 -19.05 -16.09 -22.66
C VAL A 169 -17.55 -15.80 -22.60
N VAL A 170 -16.87 -16.42 -21.63
CA VAL A 170 -15.42 -16.37 -21.49
C VAL A 170 -14.89 -17.78 -21.75
N CYS A 171 -13.83 -17.89 -22.56
CA CYS A 171 -13.23 -19.17 -22.91
C CYS A 171 -11.80 -19.23 -22.37
N ILE A 172 -11.52 -20.26 -21.58
CA ILE A 172 -10.20 -20.53 -20.99
C ILE A 172 -9.37 -21.32 -22.00
N PRO A 173 -8.17 -20.85 -22.38
CA PRO A 173 -7.25 -21.65 -23.17
C PRO A 173 -6.72 -22.85 -22.39
N MET A 174 -6.86 -24.04 -23.00
CA MET A 174 -6.36 -25.29 -22.47
C MET A 174 -4.91 -25.52 -22.90
N ASP A 175 -4.24 -26.51 -22.31
CA ASP A 175 -2.86 -26.85 -22.68
C ASP A 175 -2.74 -27.27 -24.16
N ALA A 176 -3.82 -27.83 -24.72
CA ALA A 176 -3.95 -28.18 -26.13
C ALA A 176 -3.99 -26.97 -27.08
N CYS A 177 -4.27 -25.75 -26.60
CA CYS A 177 -4.18 -24.52 -27.40
C CYS A 177 -2.74 -24.20 -27.77
N PHE A 178 -1.76 -24.66 -27.00
CA PHE A 178 -0.35 -24.36 -27.21
C PHE A 178 0.33 -25.50 -27.97
N GLY A 179 0.57 -25.26 -29.26
CA GLY A 179 1.28 -26.18 -30.16
C GLY A 179 2.74 -26.40 -29.76
N LEU A 180 3.42 -27.26 -30.51
CA LEU A 180 4.87 -27.41 -30.38
C LEU A 180 5.57 -26.19 -30.98
N ILE A 181 6.74 -25.87 -30.43
CA ILE A 181 7.58 -24.81 -31.00
C ILE A 181 8.20 -25.34 -32.28
N ASP A 182 8.00 -24.60 -33.36
CA ASP A 182 8.70 -24.84 -34.61
C ASP A 182 10.18 -24.45 -34.42
N ILE A 183 11.07 -25.42 -34.65
CA ILE A 183 12.52 -25.28 -34.45
C ILE A 183 13.10 -24.29 -35.47
N GLU A 184 12.54 -24.23 -36.68
CA GLU A 184 13.05 -23.41 -37.78
C GLU A 184 12.61 -21.95 -37.62
N THR A 185 11.33 -21.73 -37.32
CA THR A 185 10.77 -20.37 -37.21
C THR A 185 10.79 -19.81 -35.79
N GLY A 186 10.94 -20.67 -34.77
CA GLY A 186 10.74 -20.30 -33.38
C GLY A 186 9.32 -19.82 -33.07
N SER A 187 8.37 -20.08 -33.97
CA SER A 187 6.96 -19.73 -33.78
C SER A 187 6.22 -20.85 -33.05
N VAL A 188 5.13 -20.51 -32.38
CA VAL A 188 4.22 -21.49 -31.77
C VAL A 188 2.87 -21.27 -32.40
N SER A 189 2.32 -22.32 -33.01
CA SER A 189 0.95 -22.31 -33.49
C SER A 189 0.02 -22.36 -32.28
N CYS A 190 -0.82 -21.34 -32.12
CA CYS A 190 -1.88 -21.33 -31.12
C CYS A 190 -3.21 -21.73 -31.77
N ASP A 191 -3.86 -22.75 -31.23
CA ASP A 191 -5.19 -23.20 -31.67
C ASP A 191 -6.23 -22.81 -30.61
N TRP A 192 -6.80 -21.62 -30.76
CA TRP A 192 -7.80 -21.07 -29.84
C TRP A 192 -9.17 -21.76 -29.95
N SER A 193 -9.37 -22.65 -30.94
CA SER A 193 -10.58 -23.48 -31.01
C SER A 193 -10.62 -24.56 -29.92
N ARG A 194 -9.47 -24.87 -29.30
CA ARG A 194 -9.32 -25.86 -28.22
C ARG A 194 -9.49 -25.26 -26.82
N THR A 195 -10.33 -24.24 -26.72
CA THR A 195 -10.66 -23.60 -25.45
C THR A 195 -11.78 -24.35 -24.73
N GLN A 196 -11.92 -24.09 -23.43
CA GLN A 196 -13.03 -24.56 -22.63
C GLN A 196 -13.88 -23.36 -22.19
N ILE A 197 -15.20 -23.48 -22.30
CA ILE A 197 -16.12 -22.47 -21.77
C ILE A 197 -15.92 -22.37 -20.26
N TYR A 198 -15.63 -21.16 -19.77
CA TYR A 198 -15.54 -20.87 -18.35
C TYR A 198 -16.96 -20.67 -17.79
N PRO A 199 -17.43 -21.48 -16.83
CA PRO A 199 -18.68 -21.19 -16.13
C PRO A 199 -18.73 -19.73 -15.64
N LEU A 200 -19.71 -18.97 -16.14
CA LEU A 200 -19.84 -17.54 -15.86
C LEU A 200 -19.93 -17.25 -14.36
N VAL A 201 -20.68 -18.08 -13.61
CA VAL A 201 -20.82 -17.95 -12.15
C VAL A 201 -19.47 -18.08 -11.45
N GLU A 202 -18.62 -19.01 -11.89
CA GLU A 202 -17.28 -19.18 -11.32
C GLU A 202 -16.35 -18.04 -11.70
N CYS A 203 -16.42 -17.58 -12.95
CA CYS A 203 -15.67 -16.43 -13.43
C CYS A 203 -15.96 -15.17 -12.59
N LEU A 204 -17.25 -14.83 -12.43
CA LEU A 204 -17.70 -13.69 -11.63
C LEU A 204 -17.35 -13.84 -10.15
N ALA A 205 -17.52 -15.03 -9.58
CA ALA A 205 -17.15 -15.29 -8.19
C ALA A 205 -15.65 -15.09 -7.94
N ARG A 206 -14.78 -15.49 -8.87
CA ARG A 206 -13.33 -15.24 -8.74
C ARG A 206 -12.99 -13.75 -8.85
N ILE A 207 -13.60 -13.03 -9.79
CA ILE A 207 -13.41 -11.56 -9.89
C ILE A 207 -13.88 -10.88 -8.61
N ALA A 208 -15.09 -11.20 -8.12
CA ALA A 208 -15.63 -10.63 -6.89
C ALA A 208 -14.74 -10.96 -5.69
N TYR A 209 -14.23 -12.19 -5.58
CA TYR A 209 -13.31 -12.53 -4.49
C TYR A 209 -12.03 -11.69 -4.55
N ASP A 210 -11.41 -11.56 -5.73
CA ASP A 210 -10.17 -10.79 -5.89
C ASP A 210 -10.41 -9.29 -5.63
N LEU A 211 -11.51 -8.71 -6.10
CA LEU A 211 -11.93 -7.35 -5.75
C LEU A 211 -12.20 -7.19 -4.25
N GLY A 212 -12.83 -8.18 -3.63
CA GLY A 212 -13.07 -8.22 -2.20
C GLY A 212 -11.77 -8.15 -1.40
N LEU A 213 -10.74 -8.88 -1.84
CA LEU A 213 -9.41 -8.79 -1.25
C LEU A 213 -8.85 -7.38 -1.41
N ILE A 214 -8.83 -6.84 -2.63
CA ILE A 214 -8.33 -5.48 -2.91
C ILE A 214 -8.98 -4.46 -1.97
N TYR A 215 -10.31 -4.40 -1.94
CA TYR A 215 -11.06 -3.48 -1.10
C TYR A 215 -10.79 -3.71 0.39
N PHE A 216 -10.59 -4.96 0.82
CA PHE A 216 -10.25 -5.27 2.20
C PHE A 216 -8.90 -4.67 2.61
N TYR A 217 -7.87 -4.79 1.77
CA TYR A 217 -6.54 -4.24 2.04
C TYR A 217 -6.47 -2.72 1.86
N GLU A 218 -7.29 -2.14 0.99
CA GLU A 218 -7.52 -0.69 0.89
C GLU A 218 -8.39 -0.14 2.04
N GLN A 219 -8.84 -0.98 2.97
CA GLN A 219 -9.71 -0.63 4.11
C GLN A 219 -11.10 -0.12 3.69
N ASN A 220 -11.53 -0.38 2.45
CA ASN A 220 -12.89 -0.17 1.98
C ASN A 220 -13.77 -1.38 2.34
N TYR A 221 -14.03 -1.54 3.63
CA TYR A 221 -14.71 -2.73 4.18
C TYR A 221 -16.14 -2.93 3.66
N VAL A 222 -16.85 -1.85 3.30
CA VAL A 222 -18.21 -1.92 2.77
C VAL A 222 -18.23 -2.61 1.40
N ASN A 223 -17.35 -2.19 0.50
CA ASN A 223 -17.22 -2.81 -0.82
C ASN A 223 -16.65 -4.23 -0.70
N ALA A 224 -15.67 -4.44 0.17
CA ALA A 224 -15.11 -5.78 0.43
C ALA A 224 -16.19 -6.76 0.89
N TYR A 225 -17.05 -6.35 1.84
CA TYR A 225 -18.15 -7.15 2.34
C TYR A 225 -19.14 -7.52 1.22
N THR A 226 -19.52 -6.52 0.42
CA THR A 226 -20.45 -6.72 -0.71
C THR A 226 -19.91 -7.78 -1.68
N MET A 227 -18.62 -7.68 -2.02
CA MET A 227 -17.96 -8.62 -2.92
C MET A 227 -17.84 -10.02 -2.32
N PHE A 228 -17.37 -10.16 -1.09
CA PHE A 228 -17.29 -11.48 -0.44
C PHE A 228 -18.67 -12.11 -0.21
N ARG A 229 -19.70 -11.30 0.06
CA ARG A 229 -21.07 -11.79 0.22
C ARG A 229 -21.60 -12.37 -1.09
N HIS A 230 -21.34 -11.70 -2.20
CA HIS A 230 -21.68 -12.23 -3.53
C HIS A 230 -21.08 -13.63 -3.75
N VAL A 231 -19.80 -13.82 -3.45
CA VAL A 231 -19.11 -15.13 -3.56
C VAL A 231 -19.75 -16.17 -2.64
N HIS A 232 -20.09 -15.78 -1.41
CA HIS A 232 -20.75 -16.67 -0.46
C HIS A 232 -22.12 -17.16 -0.96
N ASP A 233 -22.91 -16.26 -1.54
CA ASP A 233 -24.27 -16.57 -1.99
C ASP A 233 -24.29 -17.52 -3.20
N VAL A 234 -23.27 -17.46 -4.06
CA VAL A 234 -23.13 -18.38 -5.22
C VAL A 234 -22.31 -19.62 -4.91
N ARG A 235 -21.77 -19.79 -3.69
CA ARG A 235 -20.81 -20.84 -3.33
C ARG A 235 -21.27 -22.26 -3.67
N ASN A 236 -22.56 -22.55 -3.51
CA ASN A 236 -23.12 -23.88 -3.78
C ASN A 236 -23.17 -24.23 -5.27
N GLN A 237 -22.92 -23.26 -6.17
CA GLN A 237 -22.90 -23.44 -7.62
C GLN A 237 -21.46 -23.57 -8.17
N LEU A 238 -20.45 -23.43 -7.32
CA LEU A 238 -19.04 -23.39 -7.73
C LEU A 238 -18.44 -24.80 -7.74
N GLU A 239 -17.75 -25.16 -8.83
CA GLU A 239 -17.05 -26.44 -8.94
C GLU A 239 -15.81 -26.49 -8.04
N SER A 240 -15.08 -25.37 -7.91
CA SER A 240 -13.87 -25.26 -7.11
C SER A 240 -14.05 -24.34 -5.91
N THR A 241 -14.01 -24.90 -4.70
CA THR A 241 -14.09 -24.13 -3.45
C THR A 241 -12.72 -23.74 -2.89
N ASN A 242 -11.65 -24.41 -3.35
CA ASN A 242 -10.29 -24.20 -2.83
C ASN A 242 -9.73 -22.81 -3.10
N TYR A 243 -10.16 -22.16 -4.21
CA TYR A 243 -9.78 -20.78 -4.51
C TYR A 243 -10.27 -19.80 -3.43
N PHE A 244 -11.38 -20.13 -2.76
CA PHE A 244 -12.07 -19.28 -1.79
C PHE A 244 -11.83 -19.73 -0.34
N SER A 245 -10.71 -20.42 -0.06
CA SER A 245 -10.47 -21.05 1.25
C SER A 245 -10.54 -20.07 2.42
N SER A 246 -10.13 -18.81 2.20
CA SER A 246 -10.07 -17.77 3.24
C SER A 246 -11.36 -16.94 3.35
N LEU A 247 -12.37 -17.18 2.48
CA LEU A 247 -13.60 -16.38 2.41
C LEU A 247 -14.33 -16.28 3.75
N HIS A 248 -14.42 -17.39 4.48
CA HIS A 248 -15.11 -17.42 5.78
C HIS A 248 -14.41 -16.54 6.82
N GLY A 249 -13.07 -16.49 6.81
CA GLY A 249 -12.29 -15.62 7.68
C GLY A 249 -12.60 -14.15 7.41
N TYR A 250 -12.52 -13.74 6.13
CA TYR A 250 -12.81 -12.35 5.74
C TYR A 250 -14.25 -11.93 6.09
N LEU A 251 -15.25 -12.76 5.81
CA LEU A 251 -16.64 -12.45 6.17
C LEU A 251 -16.85 -12.34 7.68
N THR A 252 -16.20 -13.21 8.46
CA THR A 252 -16.27 -13.16 9.93
C THR A 252 -15.66 -11.86 10.46
N SER A 253 -14.47 -11.48 9.96
CA SER A 253 -13.82 -10.22 10.31
C SER A 253 -14.67 -9.01 9.93
N LEU A 254 -15.25 -9.00 8.73
CA LEU A 254 -16.09 -7.90 8.25
C LEU A 254 -17.43 -7.80 8.99
N ASN A 255 -18.05 -8.93 9.35
CA ASN A 255 -19.25 -8.91 10.19
C ASN A 255 -18.95 -8.33 11.58
N ALA A 256 -17.80 -8.65 12.17
CA ALA A 256 -17.38 -8.05 13.44
C ALA A 256 -17.18 -6.54 13.32
N ILE A 257 -16.66 -6.07 12.17
CA ILE A 257 -16.52 -4.63 11.86
C ILE A 257 -17.90 -3.98 11.60
N ASN A 258 -18.81 -4.65 10.92
CA ASN A 258 -20.11 -4.07 10.61
C ASN A 258 -20.99 -3.94 11.88
N LEU A 259 -20.93 -4.96 12.75
CA LEU A 259 -21.54 -4.92 14.09
C LEU A 259 -20.92 -3.81 14.96
N SER A 260 -19.65 -3.47 14.75
CA SER A 260 -19.03 -2.32 15.44
C SER A 260 -19.40 -0.97 14.81
N MET A 261 -19.63 -0.90 13.50
CA MET A 261 -20.08 0.33 12.84
C MET A 261 -21.51 0.73 13.24
N GLU A 262 -22.43 -0.23 13.40
CA GLU A 262 -23.80 0.04 13.87
C GLU A 262 -23.87 0.45 15.35
N GLN A 263 -22.82 0.14 16.13
CA GLN A 263 -22.71 0.47 17.55
C GLN A 263 -21.75 1.66 17.82
N SER A 264 -21.62 2.58 16.85
CA SER A 264 -20.64 3.69 16.85
C SER A 264 -20.61 4.59 18.09
N HIS A 265 -21.63 4.54 18.95
CA HIS A 265 -21.67 5.30 20.22
C HIS A 265 -20.93 4.61 21.39
N LEU A 266 -20.46 3.37 21.25
CA LEU A 266 -19.86 2.59 22.34
C LEU A 266 -18.35 2.34 22.20
N PHE A 267 -17.68 2.86 21.17
CA PHE A 267 -16.27 2.54 20.89
C PHE A 267 -15.24 3.46 21.52
N LYS A 268 -14.16 2.83 21.98
CA LYS A 268 -12.93 3.46 22.45
C LYS A 268 -12.21 4.21 21.31
N SER A 269 -11.43 5.22 21.65
CA SER A 269 -10.79 6.16 20.73
C SER A 269 -9.99 5.51 19.59
N LYS A 270 -9.27 4.42 19.88
CA LYS A 270 -8.44 3.68 18.90
C LYS A 270 -9.23 3.04 17.76
N ASP A 271 -10.41 2.52 18.06
CA ASP A 271 -11.23 1.81 17.07
C ASP A 271 -11.96 2.81 16.17
N ARG A 272 -12.35 3.98 16.71
CA ARG A 272 -12.86 5.10 15.90
C ARG A 272 -11.79 5.66 14.95
N PHE A 273 -10.53 5.64 15.35
CA PHE A 273 -9.41 6.10 14.53
C PHE A 273 -9.12 5.18 13.34
N LEU A 274 -9.18 3.86 13.52
CA LEU A 274 -8.98 2.91 12.41
C LEU A 274 -10.14 2.93 11.39
N MET A 275 -11.28 3.53 11.75
CA MET A 275 -12.50 3.57 10.94
C MET A 275 -12.77 4.93 10.28
N SER A 276 -11.95 5.96 10.54
CA SER A 276 -12.10 7.26 9.87
C SER A 276 -11.52 7.22 8.45
N VAL A 277 -12.41 6.99 7.47
CA VAL A 277 -12.19 7.11 6.01
C VAL A 277 -11.76 8.55 5.65
N PRO A 278 -10.89 8.76 4.63
CA PRO A 278 -10.41 10.08 4.20
C PRO A 278 -11.52 10.87 3.48
N SER A 279 -12.31 11.58 4.25
CA SER A 279 -13.31 12.58 3.83
C SER A 279 -13.17 13.77 4.79
N PRO A 280 -13.51 15.03 4.43
CA PRO A 280 -13.05 16.21 5.16
C PRO A 280 -13.82 16.35 6.48
N ARG A 281 -13.42 15.56 7.48
CA ARG A 281 -13.95 15.58 8.85
C ARG A 281 -12.81 15.75 9.82
N THR A 282 -11.99 16.78 9.58
CA THR A 282 -10.87 17.12 10.45
C THR A 282 -11.29 17.38 11.90
N SER A 283 -12.55 17.75 12.14
CA SER A 283 -13.11 17.90 13.49
C SER A 283 -13.17 16.59 14.27
N ILE A 284 -13.40 15.45 13.61
CA ILE A 284 -13.47 14.13 14.25
C ILE A 284 -12.05 13.64 14.60
N GLU A 285 -11.10 13.77 13.69
CA GLU A 285 -9.71 13.39 13.91
C GLU A 285 -9.08 14.18 15.07
N ILE A 286 -9.38 15.47 15.17
CA ILE A 286 -8.93 16.33 16.28
C ILE A 286 -9.52 15.87 17.62
N ALA A 287 -10.81 15.53 17.66
CA ALA A 287 -11.45 15.02 18.87
C ALA A 287 -10.85 13.66 19.29
N LEU A 288 -10.56 12.79 18.32
CA LEU A 288 -9.93 11.49 18.56
C LEU A 288 -8.51 11.62 19.09
N LEU A 289 -7.70 12.53 18.54
CA LEU A 289 -6.33 12.77 19.02
C LEU A 289 -6.30 13.37 20.44
N ALA A 290 -7.31 14.17 20.79
CA ALA A 290 -7.48 14.69 22.14
C ALA A 290 -7.82 13.57 23.13
N GLU A 291 -8.77 12.72 22.79
CA GLU A 291 -9.16 11.56 23.60
C GLU A 291 -8.01 10.55 23.75
N ASP A 292 -7.28 10.28 22.66
CA ASP A 292 -6.13 9.37 22.68
C ASP A 292 -4.95 9.90 23.52
N ASN A 293 -4.80 11.23 23.64
CA ASN A 293 -3.81 11.78 24.56
C ASN A 293 -4.06 11.40 26.02
N GLU A 294 -5.32 11.18 26.37
CA GLU A 294 -5.69 10.69 27.68
C GLU A 294 -5.56 9.17 27.76
N MET A 295 -6.13 8.46 26.79
CA MET A 295 -6.31 7.00 26.83
C MET A 295 -5.07 6.21 26.43
N LYS A 296 -4.18 6.81 25.65
CA LYS A 296 -2.91 6.20 25.20
C LYS A 296 -3.06 4.93 24.37
N GLU A 297 -4.10 4.82 23.57
CA GLU A 297 -4.43 3.58 22.86
C GLU A 297 -3.83 3.52 21.44
N MET A 298 -3.60 4.66 20.79
CA MET A 298 -2.99 4.77 19.47
C MET A 298 -1.46 4.76 19.55
N THR A 299 -0.83 4.17 18.54
CA THR A 299 0.63 4.18 18.40
C THR A 299 1.09 5.53 17.85
N LEU A 300 2.29 5.97 18.21
CA LEU A 300 2.88 7.20 17.63
C LEU A 300 3.04 7.11 16.11
N ALA A 301 3.32 5.91 15.56
CA ALA A 301 3.43 5.72 14.12
C ALA A 301 2.10 6.01 13.40
N ALA A 302 0.97 5.57 13.97
CA ALA A 302 -0.35 5.87 13.42
C ALA A 302 -0.66 7.38 13.46
N ARG A 303 -0.21 8.05 14.53
CA ARG A 303 -0.38 9.50 14.69
C ARG A 303 0.48 10.33 13.74
N HIS A 304 1.71 9.91 13.45
CA HIS A 304 2.55 10.57 12.46
C HIS A 304 2.01 10.36 11.04
N ARG A 305 1.42 9.20 10.74
CA ARG A 305 0.74 9.01 9.45
C ARG A 305 -0.35 10.05 9.22
N LEU A 306 -1.17 10.38 10.23
CA LEU A 306 -2.15 11.48 10.10
C LEU A 306 -1.50 12.82 9.73
N GLU A 307 -0.37 13.12 10.37
CA GLU A 307 0.38 14.34 10.12
C GLU A 307 0.89 14.39 8.66
N ASP A 308 1.35 13.26 8.13
CA ASP A 308 1.87 13.14 6.76
C ASP A 308 0.79 13.35 5.68
N HIS A 309 -0.50 13.15 6.01
CA HIS A 309 -1.61 13.34 5.06
C HIS A 309 -2.16 14.77 5.02
N LEU A 310 -1.64 15.68 5.86
CA LEU A 310 -2.11 17.06 5.95
C LEU A 310 -1.16 18.02 5.23
N GLU A 311 -1.73 19.04 4.60
CA GLU A 311 -0.94 20.09 3.94
C GLU A 311 -0.10 20.85 4.97
N VAL A 312 1.23 20.86 4.78
CA VAL A 312 2.18 21.51 5.67
C VAL A 312 1.84 23.01 5.79
N GLY A 313 1.65 23.46 7.03
CA GLY A 313 1.31 24.85 7.34
C GLY A 313 -0.19 25.12 7.49
N SER A 314 -1.06 24.21 7.05
CA SER A 314 -2.52 24.29 7.28
C SER A 314 -2.87 24.33 8.77
N GLN A 315 -4.02 24.91 9.12
CA GLN A 315 -4.47 24.96 10.51
C GLN A 315 -4.64 23.55 11.11
N GLN A 316 -5.06 22.61 10.28
CA GLN A 316 -5.26 21.20 10.63
C GLN A 316 -3.93 20.52 10.96
N TYR A 317 -2.94 20.68 10.07
CA TYR A 317 -1.58 20.20 10.29
C TYR A 317 -1.04 20.69 11.63
N ARG A 318 -1.19 21.99 11.89
CA ARG A 318 -0.78 22.63 13.15
C ARG A 318 -1.41 21.99 14.39
N ILE A 319 -2.70 21.66 14.33
CA ILE A 319 -3.41 21.04 15.44
C ILE A 319 -2.94 19.59 15.66
N VAL A 320 -2.80 18.79 14.60
CA VAL A 320 -2.34 17.39 14.70
C VAL A 320 -0.91 17.33 15.25
N CYS A 321 0.01 18.15 14.72
CA CYS A 321 1.37 18.29 15.25
C CYS A 321 1.36 18.63 16.74
N SER A 322 0.46 19.54 17.17
CA SER A 322 0.31 19.91 18.59
C SER A 322 -0.10 18.72 19.45
N PHE A 323 -1.06 17.91 19.02
CA PHE A 323 -1.48 16.72 19.76
C PHE A 323 -0.39 15.64 19.81
N ASN A 324 0.36 15.45 18.71
CA ASN A 324 1.51 14.52 18.64
C ASN A 324 2.68 14.97 19.52
N LEU A 325 2.89 16.28 19.61
CA LEU A 325 3.86 16.89 20.53
C LEU A 325 3.47 16.63 21.98
N ILE A 326 2.22 16.94 22.36
CA ILE A 326 1.69 16.65 23.70
C ILE A 326 1.86 15.17 24.03
N ARG A 327 1.57 14.29 23.06
CA ARG A 327 1.73 12.85 23.24
C ARG A 327 3.17 12.48 23.56
N SER A 328 4.10 12.95 22.75
CA SER A 328 5.53 12.67 22.91
C SER A 328 6.04 13.14 24.27
N LEU A 329 5.59 14.31 24.72
CA LEU A 329 5.90 14.85 26.05
C LEU A 329 5.31 14.02 27.18
N LEU A 330 4.07 13.55 27.03
CA LEU A 330 3.38 12.67 28.00
C LEU A 330 4.02 11.27 28.07
N ASP A 331 4.70 10.84 27.01
CA ASP A 331 5.45 9.58 26.94
C ASP A 331 6.92 9.75 27.34
N GLY A 332 7.36 10.96 27.70
CA GLY A 332 8.74 11.26 28.07
C GLY A 332 9.74 11.14 26.92
N LYS A 333 9.28 11.22 25.67
CA LYS A 333 10.11 11.08 24.47
C LYS A 333 10.68 12.42 24.04
N TYR A 334 11.86 12.37 23.42
CA TYR A 334 12.53 13.55 22.87
C TYR A 334 11.77 14.10 21.67
N VAL A 335 11.58 15.43 21.64
CA VAL A 335 10.94 16.14 20.52
C VAL A 335 12.03 16.60 19.57
N SER A 336 12.13 15.95 18.41
CA SER A 336 13.18 16.20 17.41
C SER A 336 13.06 17.56 16.70
N ASN A 337 11.88 18.19 16.72
CA ASN A 337 11.63 19.44 15.99
C ASN A 337 11.21 20.59 16.92
N THR A 338 12.21 21.22 17.54
CA THR A 338 12.04 22.28 18.55
C THR A 338 11.49 23.60 17.99
N GLN A 339 11.62 23.84 16.68
CA GLN A 339 11.16 25.07 16.03
C GLN A 339 9.62 25.17 16.07
N TYR A 340 8.94 24.08 15.76
CA TYR A 340 7.48 23.98 15.81
C TYR A 340 6.93 23.79 17.21
N ALA A 341 7.77 23.36 18.16
CA ALA A 341 7.36 23.21 19.55
C ALA A 341 6.85 24.53 20.12
N TYR A 342 7.39 25.69 19.72
CA TYR A 342 6.96 27.02 20.18
C TYR A 342 5.56 27.40 19.69
N ASP A 343 5.30 27.27 18.39
CA ASP A 343 4.01 27.61 17.78
C ASP A 343 2.88 26.71 18.30
N PHE A 344 3.23 25.46 18.62
CA PHE A 344 2.30 24.47 19.15
C PHE A 344 2.20 24.46 20.67
N LEU A 345 3.16 25.06 21.37
CA LEU A 345 3.19 25.17 22.83
C LEU A 345 2.04 26.03 23.34
N GLU A 346 1.69 27.12 22.67
CA GLU A 346 0.59 27.98 23.08
C GLU A 346 -0.77 27.27 22.92
N ILE A 347 -0.97 26.60 21.78
CA ILE A 347 -2.16 25.77 21.52
C ILE A 347 -2.22 24.61 22.52
N ALA A 348 -1.09 23.94 22.75
CA ALA A 348 -0.98 22.88 23.75
C ALA A 348 -1.31 23.41 25.14
N LEU A 349 -0.80 24.57 25.57
CA LEU A 349 -1.11 25.18 26.86
C LEU A 349 -2.59 25.54 27.02
N GLN A 350 -3.25 26.00 25.95
CA GLN A 350 -4.69 26.24 25.96
C GLN A 350 -5.48 24.93 26.13
N LYS A 351 -5.04 23.85 25.47
CA LYS A 351 -5.65 22.52 25.54
C LYS A 351 -5.26 21.73 26.79
N ILE A 352 -4.14 22.03 27.43
CA ILE A 352 -3.67 21.43 28.69
C ILE A 352 -4.66 21.69 29.84
N LYS A 353 -5.47 22.76 29.74
CA LYS A 353 -6.56 23.00 30.69
C LYS A 353 -7.69 21.95 30.63
N GLN A 354 -7.69 21.09 29.60
CA GLN A 354 -8.70 20.07 29.37
C GLN A 354 -8.25 18.66 29.79
N VAL A 355 -6.98 18.45 30.17
CA VAL A 355 -6.44 17.14 30.61
C VAL A 355 -6.44 16.99 32.13
N THR A 356 -6.29 15.75 32.60
CA THR A 356 -6.32 15.42 34.04
C THR A 356 -5.21 16.11 34.85
N PRO A 357 -5.42 16.40 36.16
CA PRO A 357 -4.41 17.08 37.00
C PRO A 357 -3.05 16.37 37.05
N LYS A 358 -3.04 15.03 36.99
CA LYS A 358 -1.81 14.23 36.97
C LYS A 358 -1.03 14.42 35.66
N GLN A 359 -1.72 14.45 34.53
CA GLN A 359 -1.11 14.74 33.22
C GLN A 359 -0.63 16.18 33.16
N GLN A 360 -1.40 17.12 33.71
CA GLN A 360 -1.00 18.53 33.80
C GLN A 360 0.32 18.69 34.55
N LEU A 361 0.54 17.94 35.63
CA LEU A 361 1.80 17.97 36.38
C LEU A 361 2.98 17.40 35.57
N LEU A 362 2.79 16.28 34.87
CA LEU A 362 3.79 15.69 33.97
C LEU A 362 4.13 16.62 32.80
N LEU A 363 3.11 17.20 32.16
CA LEU A 363 3.26 18.18 31.10
C LEU A 363 4.00 19.43 31.61
N ASN A 364 3.63 19.96 32.78
CA ASN A 364 4.32 21.12 33.35
C ASN A 364 5.80 20.80 33.66
N SER A 365 6.13 19.60 34.14
CA SER A 365 7.53 19.21 34.34
C SER A 365 8.30 19.04 33.04
N SER A 366 7.74 18.35 32.05
CA SER A 366 8.38 18.14 30.73
C SER A 366 8.53 19.47 29.97
N LEU A 367 7.52 20.34 30.03
CA LEU A 367 7.56 21.66 29.45
C LEU A 367 8.61 22.54 30.14
N ARG A 368 8.75 22.51 31.47
CA ARG A 368 9.82 23.25 32.16
C ARG A 368 11.21 22.79 31.73
N ILE A 369 11.42 21.47 31.60
CA ILE A 369 12.69 20.90 31.15
C ILE A 369 12.98 21.31 29.70
N HIS A 370 11.97 21.20 28.82
CA HIS A 370 12.12 21.60 27.42
C HIS A 370 12.31 23.11 27.27
N PHE A 371 11.53 23.96 27.93
CA PHE A 371 11.75 25.40 27.95
C PHE A 371 13.12 25.78 28.48
N HIS A 372 13.64 25.09 29.50
CA HIS A 372 14.99 25.34 30.02
C HIS A 372 16.07 25.00 28.98
N ASN A 373 15.99 23.81 28.38
CA ASN A 373 16.93 23.37 27.34
C ASN A 373 16.85 24.25 26.09
N LEU A 374 15.64 24.68 25.74
CA LEU A 374 15.35 25.53 24.59
C LEU A 374 15.84 26.96 24.82
N THR A 375 15.67 27.51 26.02
CA THR A 375 16.24 28.82 26.41
C THR A 375 17.76 28.76 26.37
N LYS A 376 18.37 27.65 26.82
CA LYS A 376 19.82 27.44 26.75
C LYS A 376 20.31 27.37 25.30
N ASN A 377 19.63 26.61 24.43
CA ASN A 377 19.95 26.54 23.00
C ASN A 377 19.76 27.89 22.31
N LEU A 378 18.70 28.65 22.63
CA LEU A 378 18.47 30.00 22.11
C LEU A 378 19.54 30.98 22.59
N GLN A 379 19.96 30.90 23.86
CA GLN A 379 21.07 31.69 24.40
C GLN A 379 22.40 31.36 23.72
N GLU A 380 22.65 30.08 23.41
CA GLU A 380 23.82 29.66 22.63
C GLU A 380 23.74 30.16 21.19
N GLN A 381 22.59 30.05 20.52
CA GLN A 381 22.43 30.59 19.17
C GLN A 381 22.50 32.12 19.12
N LEU A 382 22.02 32.82 20.15
CA LEU A 382 22.14 34.28 20.30
C LEU A 382 23.60 34.68 20.52
N ARG A 383 24.36 33.90 21.30
CA ARG A 383 25.82 34.05 21.44
C ARG A 383 26.56 33.87 20.12
N LEU A 384 26.07 32.98 19.25
CA LEU A 384 26.67 32.66 17.95
C LEU A 384 26.25 33.62 16.83
N ASN A 385 25.44 34.65 17.09
CA ASN A 385 24.99 35.64 16.10
C ASN A 385 24.29 35.06 14.84
N ASN A 386 23.70 33.87 14.95
CA ASN A 386 23.10 33.15 13.82
C ASN A 386 21.66 33.60 13.46
N PHE A 387 21.29 34.86 13.69
CA PHE A 387 19.88 35.29 13.56
C PHE A 387 19.51 36.02 12.25
N ALA A 388 20.43 36.18 11.30
CA ALA A 388 20.16 36.96 10.08
C ALA A 388 18.94 36.44 9.25
N HIS A 389 18.59 35.16 9.38
CA HIS A 389 17.50 34.52 8.63
C HIS A 389 16.18 34.40 9.43
N LEU A 390 16.17 34.67 10.74
CA LEU A 390 14.97 34.54 11.58
C LEU A 390 14.15 35.84 11.71
N PHE A 391 14.73 37.00 11.36
CA PHE A 391 14.04 38.29 11.40
C PHE A 391 13.22 38.61 10.14
N GLY A 392 13.25 37.74 9.11
CA GLY A 392 12.64 38.01 7.81
C GLY A 392 11.16 37.67 7.65
N LEU A 393 10.52 36.99 8.60
CA LEU A 393 9.12 36.55 8.46
C LEU A 393 8.31 36.87 9.71
N THR A 394 7.56 37.97 9.64
CA THR A 394 6.30 38.25 10.37
C THR A 394 6.20 37.76 11.83
N PHE A 395 7.06 38.25 12.73
CA PHE A 395 6.85 38.14 14.16
C PHE A 395 6.56 39.50 14.79
N SER A 396 5.29 39.75 15.09
CA SER A 396 4.88 40.79 16.03
C SER A 396 4.38 40.11 17.32
N ILE A 397 5.30 39.82 18.24
CA ILE A 397 4.96 39.54 19.65
C ILE A 397 5.78 40.48 20.55
N PRO A 398 5.31 41.72 20.78
CA PRO A 398 5.97 42.70 21.67
C PRO A 398 6.14 42.21 23.12
N ILE A 399 5.29 41.28 23.55
CA ILE A 399 5.24 40.77 24.93
C ILE A 399 6.41 39.80 25.22
N LEU A 400 6.95 39.12 24.20
CA LEU A 400 8.07 38.20 24.39
C LEU A 400 9.42 38.93 24.36
N CYS A 401 9.60 39.90 23.45
CA CYS A 401 10.81 40.74 23.43
C CYS A 401 11.00 41.49 24.76
N SER A 402 9.93 42.03 25.34
CA SER A 402 9.99 42.72 26.63
C SER A 402 10.33 41.78 27.80
N ARG A 403 9.79 40.56 27.83
CA ARG A 403 10.13 39.56 28.88
C ARG A 403 11.54 39.00 28.72
N ILE A 404 12.00 38.77 27.51
CA ILE A 404 13.36 38.29 27.21
C ILE A 404 14.40 39.39 27.49
N GLN A 405 14.13 40.64 27.10
CA GLN A 405 14.97 41.78 27.48
C GLN A 405 15.03 41.98 29.01
N GLN A 406 13.92 41.81 29.72
CA GLN A 406 13.91 41.87 31.19
C GLN A 406 14.72 40.72 31.83
N SER A 407 14.67 39.51 31.29
CA SER A 407 15.50 38.40 31.80
C SER A 407 16.99 38.62 31.52
N ILE A 408 17.34 39.18 30.36
CA ILE A 408 18.72 39.51 29.98
C ILE A 408 19.26 40.68 30.83
N GLN A 409 18.44 41.68 31.10
CA GLN A 409 18.82 42.77 32.01
C GLN A 409 19.04 42.26 33.44
N ARG A 410 18.22 41.30 33.92
CA ARG A 410 18.41 40.67 35.23
C ARG A 410 19.65 39.80 35.30
N SER A 411 19.95 39.00 34.28
CA SER A 411 21.19 38.20 34.24
C SER A 411 22.43 39.08 34.20
N ASN A 412 22.42 40.17 33.43
CA ASN A 412 23.54 41.11 33.35
C ASN A 412 23.71 41.94 34.65
N LEU A 413 22.62 42.19 35.39
CA LEU A 413 22.68 42.80 36.73
C LEU A 413 23.29 41.84 37.76
N ILE A 414 22.96 40.55 37.67
CA ILE A 414 23.53 39.52 38.54
C ILE A 414 25.03 39.35 38.26
N GLU A 415 25.44 39.29 37.00
CA GLU A 415 26.87 39.22 36.62
C GLU A 415 27.66 40.48 37.01
N ARG A 416 27.04 41.67 36.93
CA ARG A 416 27.67 42.91 37.44
C ARG A 416 27.77 42.91 38.96
N SER A 417 26.77 42.39 39.67
CA SER A 417 26.80 42.30 41.14
C SER A 417 27.81 41.27 41.66
N THR A 418 28.06 40.18 40.94
CA THR A 418 29.10 39.20 41.29
C THR A 418 30.50 39.68 40.92
N SER A 419 30.65 40.52 39.89
CA SER A 419 31.94 41.18 39.58
C SER A 419 32.32 42.31 40.55
N ALA A 420 31.37 42.85 41.33
CA ALA A 420 31.62 43.88 42.35
C ALA A 420 32.02 43.30 43.72
N ILE A 421 31.93 41.97 43.91
CA ILE A 421 32.36 41.27 45.13
C ILE A 421 33.73 40.64 44.85
N GLN A 422 34.74 41.50 44.69
CA GLN A 422 36.15 41.10 44.77
C GLN A 422 36.94 42.10 45.62
N PHE A 423 37.51 41.57 46.71
CA PHE A 423 38.56 42.06 47.62
C PHE A 423 38.24 42.94 48.85
N LYS A 424 38.29 42.28 50.02
CA LYS A 424 39.16 42.53 51.21
C LYS A 424 38.64 41.60 52.33
N TRP A 425 39.31 40.58 52.84
CA TRP A 425 40.74 40.29 53.05
C TRP A 425 41.13 38.91 52.52
#